data_AF-A0A009R6G9-F1
#
_entry.id   AF-A0A009R6G9-F1
#
_cell.length_a   1.000
_cell.length_b   1.000
_cell.length_c   1.000
_cell.angle_alpha   90.00
_cell.angle_beta   90.00
_cell.angle_gamma   90.00
#
_symmetry.space_group_name_H-M   'P 1'
#
loop_
_entity.id
_entity.type
_entity.pdbx_description
1 polymer ?
#
loop_
_entity_poly.entity_id
_entity_poly.type
_entity_poly.pdbx_seq_one_letter_code
_entity_poly.pdbx_strand_id
1 'polypeptide(L)'
;MSLNIMNKAQIESYKFFPLSLKYFVGICLFYLVYAFFSPAHAACTVSGTTNNTFTYTAANINSDATVNLSGTITCTNLGLPQISNFMCMKTVFTGTTNAINSVSLPYTVTATVGGAGSSTTNQTSNVWYGPVPTVASNNIVSYSVNIKVPARTGSLIAYPQGTYTASVRLYWDMDLLGLSCGDLLGGWDSGDTLLTANFVVPSLCQ
;
A
#
# COMPACT_ATOMS: atom_id res chain seq x y z
N MET A 1 -2.05 -24.36 -68.72
CA MET A 1 -1.98 -23.21 -67.81
C MET A 1 -3.29 -22.43 -67.97
N SER A 2 -4.29 -22.65 -67.11
CA SER A 2 -5.55 -21.89 -67.17
C SER A 2 -5.47 -20.72 -66.19
N LEU A 3 -5.71 -19.52 -66.71
CA LEU A 3 -5.93 -18.32 -65.90
C LEU A 3 -7.36 -18.39 -65.38
N ASN A 4 -7.50 -18.63 -64.09
CA ASN A 4 -8.78 -18.60 -63.40
C ASN A 4 -9.20 -17.13 -63.24
N ILE A 5 -10.00 -16.63 -64.19
CA ILE A 5 -10.56 -15.29 -64.13
C ILE A 5 -11.77 -15.35 -63.20
N MET A 6 -11.59 -14.86 -61.97
CA MET A 6 -12.68 -14.72 -61.00
C MET A 6 -13.81 -13.89 -61.62
N ASN A 7 -14.99 -14.50 -61.75
CA ASN A 7 -16.17 -13.83 -62.31
C ASN A 7 -16.71 -12.77 -61.32
N LYS A 8 -17.35 -11.72 -61.84
CA LYS A 8 -17.88 -10.56 -61.09
C LYS A 8 -18.72 -10.93 -59.87
N ALA A 9 -19.46 -12.05 -59.93
CA ALA A 9 -20.24 -12.59 -58.81
C ALA A 9 -19.39 -13.02 -57.60
N GLN A 10 -18.16 -13.52 -57.81
CA GLN A 10 -17.25 -13.87 -56.70
C GLN A 10 -16.63 -12.63 -56.04
N ILE A 11 -16.45 -11.55 -56.82
CA ILE A 11 -15.97 -10.26 -56.31
C ILE A 11 -17.06 -9.57 -55.48
N GLU A 12 -18.33 -9.68 -55.88
CA GLU A 12 -19.46 -9.12 -55.13
C GLU A 12 -19.74 -9.89 -53.83
N SER A 13 -19.54 -11.20 -53.79
CA SER A 13 -19.58 -12.01 -52.56
C SER A 13 -18.50 -11.61 -51.54
N TYR A 14 -17.36 -11.08 -52.00
CA TYR A 14 -16.25 -10.65 -51.13
C TYR A 14 -16.44 -9.24 -50.55
N LYS A 15 -17.37 -8.45 -51.09
CA LYS A 15 -17.75 -7.13 -50.57
C LYS A 15 -18.75 -7.19 -49.43
N PHE A 16 -19.34 -8.36 -49.18
CA PHE A 16 -20.27 -8.59 -48.09
C PHE A 16 -19.50 -8.89 -46.82
N PHE A 17 -18.72 -7.91 -46.32
CA PHE A 17 -18.43 -7.91 -44.88
C PHE A 17 -19.78 -7.86 -44.19
N PRO A 18 -20.21 -8.96 -43.54
CA PRO A 18 -21.56 -9.04 -43.02
C PRO A 18 -21.71 -7.90 -42.02
N LEU A 19 -22.83 -7.18 -42.11
CA LEU A 19 -23.09 -5.98 -41.33
C LEU A 19 -22.87 -6.25 -39.81
N SER A 20 -23.18 -7.46 -39.37
CA SER A 20 -22.92 -7.98 -38.02
C SER A 20 -21.44 -7.97 -37.60
N LEU A 21 -20.51 -8.30 -38.51
CA LEU A 21 -19.07 -8.29 -38.22
C LEU A 21 -18.52 -6.86 -38.07
N LYS A 22 -19.05 -5.91 -38.84
CA LYS A 22 -18.69 -4.48 -38.70
C LYS A 22 -19.15 -3.92 -37.35
N TYR A 23 -20.38 -4.26 -36.94
CA TYR A 23 -20.89 -3.87 -35.61
C TYR A 23 -20.11 -4.55 -34.49
N PHE A 24 -19.79 -5.85 -34.62
CA PHE A 24 -18.99 -6.57 -33.64
C PHE A 24 -17.60 -5.93 -33.46
N VAL A 25 -16.88 -5.67 -34.55
CA VAL A 25 -15.56 -5.00 -34.51
C VAL A 25 -15.67 -3.59 -33.95
N GLY A 26 -16.70 -2.83 -34.32
CA GLY A 26 -16.95 -1.49 -33.77
C GLY A 26 -17.23 -1.50 -32.26
N ILE A 27 -18.03 -2.46 -31.78
CA ILE A 27 -18.30 -2.65 -30.35
C ILE A 27 -17.03 -3.08 -29.61
N CYS A 28 -16.24 -4.00 -30.14
CA CYS A 28 -14.96 -4.40 -29.55
C CYS A 28 -13.96 -3.23 -29.47
N LEU A 29 -13.84 -2.43 -30.55
CA LEU A 29 -13.01 -1.23 -30.54
C LEU A 29 -13.51 -0.19 -29.54
N PHE A 30 -14.83 -0.03 -29.41
CA PHE A 30 -15.41 0.86 -28.40
C PHE A 30 -15.09 0.39 -26.97
N TYR A 31 -15.21 -0.92 -26.68
CA TYR A 31 -14.82 -1.47 -25.39
C TYR A 31 -13.32 -1.39 -25.13
N LEU A 32 -12.47 -1.58 -26.14
CA LEU A 32 -11.02 -1.40 -26.02
C LEU A 32 -10.68 0.05 -25.68
N VAL A 33 -11.22 1.01 -26.45
CA VAL A 33 -11.08 2.44 -26.19
C VAL A 33 -11.59 2.77 -24.78
N TYR A 34 -12.79 2.30 -24.41
CA TYR A 34 -13.35 2.50 -23.07
C TYR A 34 -12.46 1.93 -21.97
N ALA A 35 -11.87 0.75 -22.15
CA ALA A 35 -10.94 0.15 -21.19
C ALA A 35 -9.64 0.96 -21.04
N PHE A 36 -9.16 1.63 -22.09
CA PHE A 36 -8.00 2.51 -22.01
C PHE A 36 -8.30 3.85 -21.31
N PHE A 37 -9.54 4.34 -21.38
CA PHE A 37 -9.93 5.66 -20.85
C PHE A 37 -10.69 5.61 -19.50
N SER A 38 -11.06 4.42 -19.03
CA SER A 38 -11.68 4.25 -17.72
C SER A 38 -10.58 4.13 -16.65
N PRO A 39 -10.65 4.89 -15.54
CA PRO A 39 -9.77 4.65 -14.40
C PRO A 39 -10.05 3.24 -13.89
N ALA A 40 -9.13 2.32 -14.12
CA ALA A 40 -9.27 0.92 -13.72
C ALA A 40 -9.01 0.69 -12.22
N HIS A 41 -8.63 1.73 -11.47
CA HIS A 41 -8.37 1.67 -10.03
C HIS A 41 -8.86 2.95 -9.34
N ALA A 42 -9.30 2.83 -8.09
CA ALA A 42 -9.58 3.97 -7.25
C ALA A 42 -8.26 4.68 -6.87
N ALA A 43 -8.25 6.00 -6.95
CA ALA A 43 -7.14 6.80 -6.45
C ALA A 43 -7.29 6.96 -4.93
N CYS A 44 -6.35 6.39 -4.18
CA CYS A 44 -6.31 6.48 -2.73
C CYS A 44 -5.39 7.61 -2.26
N THR A 45 -5.92 8.48 -1.39
CA THR A 45 -5.18 9.57 -0.75
C THR A 45 -4.99 9.28 0.73
N VAL A 46 -3.78 9.49 1.22
CA VAL A 46 -3.43 9.34 2.63
C VAL A 46 -3.31 10.71 3.28
N SER A 47 -3.92 10.89 4.45
CA SER A 47 -3.79 12.08 5.28
C SER A 47 -3.46 11.71 6.72
N GLY A 48 -2.78 12.60 7.44
CA GLY A 48 -2.37 12.38 8.83
C GLY A 48 -0.86 12.42 8.98
N THR A 49 -0.37 11.77 10.03
CA THR A 49 1.04 11.79 10.41
C THR A 49 1.78 10.64 9.73
N THR A 50 2.59 10.96 8.72
CA THR A 50 3.48 10.00 8.03
C THR A 50 4.94 10.09 8.48
N ASN A 51 5.29 11.16 9.20
CA ASN A 51 6.60 11.36 9.80
C ASN A 51 6.43 11.90 11.22
N ASN A 52 7.12 11.28 12.18
CA ASN A 52 7.13 11.75 13.56
C ASN A 52 8.47 11.42 14.23
N THR A 53 8.76 12.14 15.31
CA THR A 53 10.06 12.10 16.00
C THR A 53 9.88 11.79 17.48
N PHE A 54 10.69 10.87 17.98
CA PHE A 54 10.93 10.64 19.40
C PHE A 54 12.32 11.18 19.77
N THR A 55 12.38 12.01 20.80
CA THR A 55 13.65 12.56 21.30
C THR A 55 14.03 11.87 22.61
N TYR A 56 15.19 11.23 22.60
CA TYR A 56 15.76 10.67 23.81
C TYR A 56 16.24 11.77 24.76
N THR A 57 16.16 11.47 26.04
CA THR A 57 16.62 12.27 27.17
C THR A 57 17.31 11.33 28.16
N ALA A 58 18.06 11.88 29.12
CA ALA A 58 18.65 11.08 30.18
C ALA A 58 17.61 10.23 30.96
N ALA A 59 16.37 10.71 31.05
CA ALA A 59 15.30 10.01 31.78
C ALA A 59 14.66 8.84 31.01
N ASN A 60 14.73 8.84 29.67
CA ASN A 60 14.01 7.86 28.84
C ASN A 60 14.93 7.03 27.92
N ILE A 61 16.25 7.22 27.98
CA ILE A 61 17.22 6.47 27.16
C ILE A 61 17.14 4.94 27.37
N ASN A 62 16.66 4.53 28.56
CA ASN A 62 16.52 3.13 28.96
C ASN A 62 15.08 2.63 28.92
N SER A 63 14.13 3.39 28.36
CA SER A 63 12.74 2.95 28.19
C SER A 63 12.39 2.73 26.73
N ASP A 64 11.26 2.04 26.50
CA ASP A 64 10.73 1.81 25.16
C ASP A 64 10.48 3.17 24.48
N ALA A 65 11.16 3.40 23.36
CA ALA A 65 10.92 4.57 22.53
C ALA A 65 9.91 4.20 21.45
N THR A 66 8.78 4.89 21.45
CA THR A 66 7.65 4.55 20.59
C THR A 66 7.25 5.77 19.76
N VAL A 67 7.22 5.60 18.45
CA VAL A 67 6.71 6.60 17.50
C VAL A 67 5.37 6.10 16.96
N ASN A 68 4.32 6.88 17.16
CA ASN A 68 2.99 6.62 16.61
C ASN A 68 2.76 7.46 15.36
N LEU A 69 2.35 6.79 14.29
CA LEU A 69 1.99 7.35 13.00
C LEU A 69 0.57 6.90 12.69
N SER A 70 -0.34 7.83 12.52
CA SER A 70 -1.74 7.51 12.28
C SER A 70 -2.37 8.52 11.34
N GLY A 71 -3.45 8.09 10.72
CA GLY A 71 -4.14 8.90 9.73
C GLY A 71 -5.29 8.15 9.10
N THR A 72 -5.68 8.62 7.94
CA THR A 72 -6.81 8.12 7.18
C THR A 72 -6.46 7.91 5.72
N ILE A 73 -7.14 6.97 5.10
CA ILE A 73 -7.08 6.63 3.69
C ILE A 73 -8.47 6.84 3.12
N THR A 74 -8.54 7.57 2.02
CA THR A 74 -9.76 7.79 1.25
C THR A 74 -9.50 7.39 -0.19
N CYS A 75 -10.27 6.43 -0.72
CA CYS A 75 -10.16 6.00 -2.11
C CYS A 75 -11.34 6.53 -2.90
N THR A 76 -11.09 7.10 -4.08
CA THR A 76 -12.14 7.66 -4.94
C THR A 76 -11.96 7.24 -6.39
N ASN A 77 -13.07 7.03 -7.09
CA ASN A 77 -13.09 6.87 -8.53
C ASN A 77 -14.08 7.88 -9.12
N LEU A 78 -13.62 8.73 -10.03
CA LEU A 78 -14.41 9.84 -10.61
C LEU A 78 -15.09 10.71 -9.54
N GLY A 79 -14.43 10.92 -8.39
CA GLY A 79 -14.94 11.71 -7.27
C GLY A 79 -15.93 10.99 -6.35
N LEU A 80 -16.28 9.73 -6.64
CA LEU A 80 -17.13 8.91 -5.77
C LEU A 80 -16.28 8.05 -4.84
N PRO A 81 -16.57 8.00 -3.53
CA PRO A 81 -15.88 7.12 -2.59
C PRO A 81 -15.96 5.66 -3.02
N GLN A 82 -14.83 4.95 -2.92
CA GLN A 82 -14.70 3.53 -3.21
C GLN A 82 -14.18 2.84 -1.96
N ILE A 83 -14.95 1.88 -1.45
CA ILE A 83 -14.56 1.00 -0.35
C ILE A 83 -15.05 -0.39 -0.69
N SER A 84 -14.13 -1.34 -0.74
CA SER A 84 -14.47 -2.76 -0.84
C SER A 84 -14.72 -3.39 0.53
N ASN A 85 -15.44 -4.51 0.53
CA ASN A 85 -15.94 -5.16 1.75
C ASN A 85 -14.85 -5.80 2.61
N PHE A 86 -13.72 -6.18 2.01
CA PHE A 86 -12.63 -6.84 2.71
C PHE A 86 -11.34 -6.04 2.59
N MET A 87 -10.59 -5.97 3.68
CA MET A 87 -9.36 -5.23 3.84
C MET A 87 -8.21 -6.19 4.11
N CYS A 88 -7.08 -5.88 3.50
CA CYS A 88 -5.79 -6.49 3.72
C CYS A 88 -4.76 -5.39 3.95
N MET A 89 -3.72 -5.71 4.73
CA MET A 89 -2.60 -4.81 4.93
C MET A 89 -1.29 -5.57 5.00
N LYS A 90 -0.21 -4.91 4.61
CA LYS A 90 1.15 -5.43 4.67
C LYS A 90 2.09 -4.30 5.07
N THR A 91 3.07 -4.60 5.91
CA THR A 91 4.16 -3.67 6.20
C THR A 91 5.47 -4.23 5.68
N VAL A 92 6.28 -3.39 5.04
CA VAL A 92 7.62 -3.75 4.57
C VAL A 92 8.64 -2.85 5.26
N PHE A 93 9.55 -3.48 5.99
CA PHE A 93 10.56 -2.82 6.82
C PHE A 93 11.78 -3.73 7.06
N THR A 94 12.90 -3.16 7.49
CA THR A 94 14.16 -3.88 7.74
C THR A 94 14.27 -4.43 9.16
N GLY A 95 13.63 -3.78 10.12
CA GLY A 95 13.70 -4.11 11.56
C GLY A 95 14.89 -3.46 12.28
N THR A 96 15.71 -2.70 11.56
CA THR A 96 16.80 -1.88 12.10
C THR A 96 16.84 -0.51 11.43
N THR A 97 17.11 0.54 12.20
CA THR A 97 17.27 1.90 11.65
C THR A 97 18.48 1.99 10.72
N ASN A 98 18.66 3.14 10.06
CA ASN A 98 19.98 3.50 9.54
C ASN A 98 21.05 3.43 10.64
N ALA A 99 22.31 3.27 10.22
CA ALA A 99 23.44 3.23 11.12
C ALA A 99 24.01 4.63 11.35
N ILE A 100 24.28 4.96 12.61
CA ILE A 100 25.09 6.11 13.02
C ILE A 100 26.35 5.55 13.67
N ASN A 101 27.52 5.91 13.14
CA ASN A 101 28.81 5.37 13.59
C ASN A 101 28.82 3.82 13.67
N SER A 102 28.25 3.16 12.66
CA SER A 102 28.10 1.69 12.59
C SER A 102 27.19 1.06 13.65
N VAL A 103 26.42 1.85 14.39
CA VAL A 103 25.40 1.38 15.34
C VAL A 103 24.01 1.62 14.74
N SER A 104 23.16 0.59 14.72
CA SER A 104 21.75 0.69 14.35
C SER A 104 20.86 0.28 15.52
N LEU A 105 19.65 0.84 15.60
CA LEU A 105 18.67 0.49 16.61
C LEU A 105 17.71 -0.58 16.06
N PRO A 106 17.53 -1.71 16.75
CA PRO A 106 16.46 -2.63 16.39
C PRO A 106 15.10 -1.98 16.68
N TYR A 107 14.12 -2.22 15.83
CA TYR A 107 12.75 -1.79 16.07
C TYR A 107 11.74 -2.85 15.68
N THR A 108 10.59 -2.81 16.34
CA THR A 108 9.41 -3.61 16.02
C THR A 108 8.31 -2.71 15.46
N VAL A 109 7.40 -3.30 14.69
CA VAL A 109 6.26 -2.60 14.09
C VAL A 109 4.98 -3.27 14.54
N THR A 110 4.02 -2.53 15.07
CA THR A 110 2.61 -2.96 15.09
C THR A 110 1.82 -2.02 14.20
N ALA A 111 0.79 -2.53 13.53
CA ALA A 111 0.09 -1.73 12.54
C ALA A 111 -1.33 -2.25 12.32
N THR A 112 -2.25 -1.32 12.08
CA THR A 112 -3.64 -1.58 11.71
C THR A 112 -4.05 -0.70 10.54
N VAL A 113 -4.89 -1.25 9.65
CA VAL A 113 -5.55 -0.50 8.57
C VAL A 113 -6.95 -1.07 8.39
N GLY A 114 -7.98 -0.26 8.58
CA GLY A 114 -9.36 -0.66 8.24
C GLY A 114 -9.81 -1.99 8.83
N GLY A 115 -9.37 -2.33 10.04
CA GLY A 115 -9.66 -3.61 10.70
C GLY A 115 -8.61 -4.71 10.49
N ALA A 116 -7.76 -4.62 9.46
CA ALA A 116 -6.66 -5.55 9.22
C ALA A 116 -5.44 -5.21 10.08
N GLY A 117 -4.62 -6.23 10.39
CA GLY A 117 -3.42 -6.10 11.23
C GLY A 117 -3.69 -6.26 12.73
N SER A 118 -2.82 -5.69 13.56
CA SER A 118 -2.93 -5.75 15.03
C SER A 118 -2.24 -4.56 15.67
N SER A 119 -2.86 -3.98 16.68
CA SER A 119 -2.27 -2.92 17.51
C SER A 119 -1.33 -3.46 18.60
N THR A 120 -1.40 -4.75 18.89
CA THR A 120 -0.67 -5.39 20.01
C THR A 120 0.32 -6.46 19.57
N THR A 121 0.18 -7.01 18.37
CA THR A 121 1.05 -8.05 17.85
C THR A 121 2.07 -7.47 16.88
N ASN A 122 3.34 -7.82 17.07
CA ASN A 122 4.41 -7.42 16.17
C ASN A 122 4.17 -8.00 14.77
N GLN A 123 4.24 -7.12 13.77
CA GLN A 123 4.17 -7.47 12.37
C GLN A 123 5.44 -8.20 11.96
N THR A 124 5.30 -9.12 11.00
CA THR A 124 6.39 -9.71 10.24
C THR A 124 6.48 -8.96 8.92
N SER A 125 7.69 -8.51 8.58
CA SER A 125 7.91 -7.74 7.35
C SER A 125 7.53 -8.56 6.11
N ASN A 126 6.89 -7.89 5.16
CA ASN A 126 6.46 -8.44 3.88
C ASN A 126 5.45 -9.60 3.99
N VAL A 127 4.56 -9.55 5.00
CA VAL A 127 3.46 -10.50 5.19
C VAL A 127 2.13 -9.75 5.09
N TRP A 128 1.17 -10.34 4.37
CA TRP A 128 -0.21 -9.85 4.30
C TRP A 128 -1.02 -10.31 5.51
N TYR A 129 -1.75 -9.38 6.11
CA TYR A 129 -2.71 -9.61 7.18
C TYR A 129 -4.12 -9.34 6.64
N GLY A 130 -4.99 -10.34 6.72
CA GLY A 130 -6.32 -10.33 6.11
C GLY A 130 -6.57 -11.59 5.28
N PRO A 131 -7.64 -11.62 4.47
CA PRO A 131 -8.68 -10.59 4.37
C PRO A 131 -9.57 -10.56 5.61
N VAL A 132 -9.99 -9.37 6.03
CA VAL A 132 -10.97 -9.15 7.12
C VAL A 132 -12.04 -8.15 6.67
N PRO A 133 -13.23 -8.10 7.30
CA PRO A 133 -14.21 -7.08 6.97
C PRO A 133 -13.62 -5.66 7.11
N THR A 134 -13.77 -4.84 6.07
CA THR A 134 -13.28 -3.47 6.06
C THR A 134 -14.04 -2.64 7.10
N VAL A 135 -13.28 -2.01 7.99
CA VAL A 135 -13.79 -1.05 8.96
C VAL A 135 -13.52 0.36 8.44
N ALA A 136 -14.57 1.04 8.01
CA ALA A 136 -14.54 2.42 7.53
C ALA A 136 -15.69 3.23 8.13
N SER A 137 -15.49 4.53 8.31
CA SER A 137 -16.54 5.48 8.71
C SER A 137 -16.68 6.53 7.62
N ASN A 138 -17.88 6.73 7.07
CA ASN A 138 -18.12 7.63 5.94
C ASN A 138 -17.17 7.40 4.74
N ASN A 139 -16.87 6.13 4.45
CA ASN A 139 -15.91 5.71 3.42
C ASN A 139 -14.45 6.15 3.66
N ILE A 140 -14.11 6.44 4.91
CA ILE A 140 -12.75 6.79 5.33
C ILE A 140 -12.21 5.64 6.18
N VAL A 141 -11.05 5.11 5.77
CA VAL A 141 -10.35 4.02 6.44
C VAL A 141 -9.28 4.61 7.36
N SER A 142 -9.30 4.26 8.64
CA SER A 142 -8.24 4.68 9.57
C SER A 142 -7.05 3.72 9.49
N TYR A 143 -5.83 4.27 9.60
CA TYR A 143 -4.62 3.50 9.83
C TYR A 143 -3.88 3.98 11.07
N SER A 144 -3.15 3.06 11.69
CA SER A 144 -2.24 3.34 12.80
C SER A 144 -1.03 2.42 12.70
N VAL A 145 0.16 2.98 12.81
CA VAL A 145 1.44 2.27 12.81
C VAL A 145 2.26 2.75 13.98
N ASN A 146 2.68 1.81 14.79
CA ASN A 146 3.52 2.03 15.95
C ASN A 146 4.89 1.41 15.67
N ILE A 147 5.92 2.25 15.72
CA ILE A 147 7.31 1.84 15.53
C ILE A 147 8.01 1.98 16.88
N LYS A 148 8.51 0.86 17.40
CA LYS A 148 9.05 0.79 18.75
C LYS A 148 10.49 0.33 18.76
N VAL A 149 11.38 1.14 19.30
CA VAL A 149 12.72 0.71 19.72
C VAL A 149 12.63 0.25 21.17
N PRO A 150 12.89 -1.03 21.46
CA PRO A 150 12.76 -1.55 22.82
C PRO A 150 13.81 -0.96 23.76
N ALA A 151 13.45 -0.88 25.04
CA ALA A 151 14.35 -0.55 26.13
C ALA A 151 15.58 -1.47 26.10
N ARG A 152 16.77 -0.87 26.25
CA ARG A 152 17.99 -1.64 26.48
C ARG A 152 18.10 -2.01 27.95
N THR A 153 17.83 -3.27 28.26
CA THR A 153 18.17 -3.84 29.56
C THR A 153 19.67 -4.20 29.57
N GLY A 154 20.45 -3.56 30.44
CA GLY A 154 21.82 -3.99 30.75
C GLY A 154 22.99 -3.31 30.00
N SER A 155 22.77 -2.20 29.28
CA SER A 155 23.87 -1.42 28.69
C SER A 155 23.88 0.01 29.22
N LEU A 156 24.99 0.43 29.84
CA LEU A 156 25.24 1.81 30.30
C LEU A 156 25.75 2.73 29.17
N ILE A 157 25.90 2.21 27.94
CA ILE A 157 26.46 2.95 26.82
C ILE A 157 25.34 3.70 26.10
N ALA A 158 25.39 5.03 26.18
CA ALA A 158 24.51 5.89 25.40
C ALA A 158 24.73 5.63 23.90
N TYR A 159 23.65 5.56 23.13
CA TYR A 159 23.73 5.49 21.68
C TYR A 159 24.60 6.63 21.13
N PRO A 160 25.38 6.42 20.06
CA PRO A 160 26.02 7.53 19.38
C PRO A 160 25.02 8.64 19.09
N GLN A 161 25.40 9.88 19.36
CA GLN A 161 24.58 11.05 19.05
C GLN A 161 24.22 11.03 17.56
N GLY A 162 22.95 11.28 17.27
CA GLY A 162 22.46 11.32 15.90
C GLY A 162 20.97 11.02 15.80
N THR A 163 20.48 11.05 14.56
CA THR A 163 19.11 10.70 14.22
C THR A 163 19.08 9.31 13.59
N TYR A 164 18.45 8.39 14.30
CA TYR A 164 18.19 7.05 13.82
C TYR A 164 16.80 7.02 13.20
N THR A 165 16.73 6.79 11.90
CA THR A 165 15.52 6.76 11.10
C THR A 165 15.13 5.32 10.79
N ALA A 166 13.90 4.98 11.13
CA ALA A 166 13.20 3.77 10.70
C ALA A 166 12.22 4.12 9.58
N SER A 167 12.21 3.31 8.53
CA SER A 167 11.28 3.44 7.40
C SER A 167 10.40 2.20 7.33
N VAL A 168 9.09 2.42 7.26
CA VAL A 168 8.08 1.36 7.11
C VAL A 168 7.21 1.74 5.93
N ARG A 169 7.16 0.90 4.90
CA ARG A 169 6.17 1.07 3.83
C ARG A 169 4.93 0.28 4.20
N LEU A 170 3.81 0.99 4.35
CA LEU A 170 2.50 0.41 4.64
C LEU A 170 1.76 0.25 3.33
N TYR A 171 1.31 -0.97 3.04
CA TYR A 171 0.44 -1.31 1.93
C TYR A 171 -0.93 -1.66 2.45
N TRP A 172 -1.95 -1.29 1.68
CA TRP A 172 -3.31 -1.78 1.85
C TRP A 172 -3.85 -2.27 0.53
N ASP A 173 -4.74 -3.23 0.62
CA ASP A 173 -5.45 -3.79 -0.51
C ASP A 173 -6.87 -4.09 -0.05
N MET A 174 -7.87 -3.64 -0.80
CA MET A 174 -9.24 -4.01 -0.50
C MET A 174 -9.80 -4.86 -1.65
N ASP A 175 -10.64 -5.82 -1.28
CA ASP A 175 -11.26 -6.75 -2.21
C ASP A 175 -12.76 -6.84 -1.93
N LEU A 176 -13.55 -6.93 -3.00
CA LEU A 176 -14.99 -7.06 -2.91
C LEU A 176 -15.40 -8.42 -2.33
N LEU A 177 -14.65 -9.48 -2.66
CA LEU A 177 -15.02 -10.87 -2.37
C LEU A 177 -14.17 -11.52 -1.26
N GLY A 178 -13.08 -10.88 -0.84
CA GLY A 178 -12.19 -11.40 0.22
C GLY A 178 -11.48 -12.70 -0.19
N LEU A 179 -11.17 -12.85 -1.48
CA LEU A 179 -10.59 -14.09 -2.02
C LEU A 179 -9.07 -14.17 -1.77
N SER A 180 -8.38 -13.03 -1.77
CA SER A 180 -6.94 -12.98 -1.53
C SER A 180 -6.47 -11.58 -1.15
N CYS A 181 -5.44 -11.49 -0.30
CA CYS A 181 -4.64 -10.28 -0.15
C CYS A 181 -3.57 -10.20 -1.25
N GLY A 182 -3.38 -9.02 -1.85
CA GLY A 182 -2.69 -8.91 -3.13
C GLY A 182 -1.17 -8.91 -3.10
N ASP A 183 -0.55 -9.84 -3.83
CA ASP A 183 0.58 -9.50 -4.73
C ASP A 183 0.29 -9.91 -6.19
N LEU A 184 -0.82 -10.61 -6.47
CA LEU A 184 -1.11 -11.23 -7.78
C LEU A 184 -2.14 -10.48 -8.65
N LEU A 185 -3.08 -9.76 -8.04
CA LEU A 185 -4.18 -9.10 -8.77
C LEU A 185 -4.44 -7.64 -8.37
N GLY A 186 -3.72 -7.11 -7.36
CA GLY A 186 -3.82 -5.73 -6.87
C GLY A 186 -5.25 -5.20 -6.84
N GLY A 187 -5.92 -5.27 -5.69
CA GLY A 187 -7.32 -4.85 -5.61
C GLY A 187 -7.54 -3.42 -6.13
N TRP A 188 -8.75 -3.21 -6.61
CA TRP A 188 -9.19 -1.98 -7.28
C TRP A 188 -8.90 -0.72 -6.45
N ASP A 189 -8.92 -0.84 -5.13
CA ASP A 189 -8.74 0.20 -4.13
C ASP A 189 -7.54 -0.09 -3.20
N SER A 190 -6.43 -0.50 -3.81
CA SER A 190 -5.13 -0.70 -3.18
C SER A 190 -4.23 0.54 -3.23
N GLY A 191 -3.20 0.56 -2.38
CA GLY A 191 -2.19 1.61 -2.39
C GLY A 191 -1.13 1.41 -1.31
N ASP A 192 -0.23 2.38 -1.22
CA ASP A 192 0.83 2.36 -0.22
C ASP A 192 1.22 3.77 0.26
N THR A 193 1.89 3.81 1.40
CA THR A 193 2.49 5.03 1.94
C THR A 193 3.80 4.73 2.67
N LEU A 194 4.74 5.65 2.58
CA LEU A 194 6.00 5.59 3.31
C LEU A 194 5.86 6.31 4.65
N LEU A 195 6.08 5.56 5.72
CA LEU A 195 6.04 6.02 7.09
C LEU A 195 7.47 6.11 7.65
N THR A 196 7.79 7.24 8.28
CA THR A 196 9.13 7.53 8.80
C THR A 196 9.07 7.82 10.29
N ALA A 197 9.82 7.06 11.08
CA ALA A 197 10.02 7.32 12.51
C ALA A 197 11.46 7.73 12.76
N ASN A 198 11.65 8.89 13.40
CA ASN A 198 12.96 9.40 13.77
C ASN A 198 13.16 9.26 15.28
N PHE A 199 14.30 8.71 15.68
CA PHE A 199 14.73 8.59 17.06
C PHE A 199 16.00 9.43 17.23
N VAL A 200 15.87 10.57 17.90
CA VAL A 200 16.96 11.54 18.06
C VAL A 200 17.65 11.29 19.39
N VAL A 201 18.93 10.95 19.33
CA VAL A 201 19.80 10.85 20.51
C VAL A 201 20.60 12.15 20.59
N PRO A 202 20.33 13.02 21.59
CA PRO A 202 21.08 14.26 21.76
C PRO A 202 22.46 13.97 22.36
N SER A 203 23.33 14.99 22.40
CA SER A 203 24.51 14.93 23.26
C SER A 203 24.04 14.90 24.71
N LEU A 204 24.22 13.77 25.38
CA LEU A 204 24.03 13.70 26.83
C LEU A 204 25.37 14.04 27.49
N CYS A 205 25.37 15.02 28.39
CA CYS A 205 26.52 15.20 29.27
C CYS A 205 26.61 13.96 30.17
N GLN A 206 27.68 13.18 30.01
CA GLN A 206 28.06 12.13 30.95
C GLN A 206 28.86 12.73 32.11
#